data_AF-A0A1H8W9J1-F1
#
_entry.id   AF-A0A1H8W9J1-F1
#
_cell.length_a   1.000
_cell.length_b   1.000
_cell.length_c   1.000
_cell.angle_alpha   90.00
_cell.angle_beta   90.00
_cell.angle_gamma   90.00
#
_symmetry.space_group_name_H-M   'P 1'
#
loop_
_entity.id
_entity.type
_entity.pdbx_description
1 polymer ?
#
loop_
_entity_poly.entity_id
_entity_poly.type
_entity_poly.pdbx_seq_one_letter_code
_entity_poly.pdbx_strand_id
1 'polypeptide(L)'
;MIDIVKVLRDQHPDLGSYVIALRERSGLVAPDDPDALAAEVRDWAGTQAPTTRYSRRAVTYVPFPGWPEETRTLGVVAFDTATDLARFATRWT
;
A
#
# COMPACT_ATOMS: atom_id res chain seq x y z
N MET A 1 0.94 19.96 -1.47
CA MET A 1 0.34 18.61 -1.41
C MET A 1 1.38 17.64 -1.93
N ILE A 2 1.97 16.82 -1.07
CA ILE A 2 2.95 15.81 -1.45
C ILE A 2 2.21 14.64 -2.11
N ASP A 3 2.69 14.17 -3.26
CA ASP A 3 2.24 12.89 -3.80
C ASP A 3 3.05 11.80 -3.09
N ILE A 4 2.50 11.29 -1.98
CA ILE A 4 3.19 10.29 -1.16
C ILE A 4 3.37 8.96 -1.91
N VAL A 5 2.49 8.66 -2.88
CA VAL A 5 2.60 7.45 -3.71
C VAL A 5 3.78 7.59 -4.67
N LYS A 6 4.01 8.79 -5.23
CA LYS A 6 5.21 9.06 -6.01
C LYS A 6 6.48 8.86 -5.18
N VAL A 7 6.57 9.46 -3.98
CA VAL A 7 7.74 9.30 -3.11
C VAL A 7 7.95 7.84 -2.71
N LEU A 8 6.88 7.13 -2.38
CA LEU A 8 6.92 5.70 -2.06
C LEU A 8 7.54 4.89 -3.20
N ARG A 9 7.12 5.12 -4.44
CA ARG A 9 7.63 4.39 -5.61
C ARG A 9 9.08 4.75 -5.94
N ASP A 10 9.46 6.01 -5.75
CA ASP A 10 10.84 6.45 -5.94
C ASP A 10 11.79 5.80 -4.91
N GLN A 11 11.34 5.63 -3.66
CA GLN A 11 12.13 5.01 -2.58
C GLN A 11 12.07 3.48 -2.55
N HIS A 12 10.99 2.87 -3.04
CA HIS A 12 10.75 1.42 -3.04
C HIS A 12 10.40 0.91 -4.45
N PRO A 13 11.36 0.91 -5.38
CA PRO A 13 11.12 0.50 -6.77
C PRO A 13 10.74 -0.98 -6.91
N ASP A 14 11.03 -1.80 -5.89
CA ASP A 14 10.69 -3.22 -5.82
C ASP A 14 9.18 -3.50 -5.74
N LEU A 15 8.39 -2.48 -5.37
CA LEU A 15 6.93 -2.58 -5.33
C LEU A 15 6.28 -2.64 -6.73
N GLY A 16 7.02 -2.27 -7.78
CA GLY A 16 6.49 -2.21 -9.15
C GLY A 16 5.60 -0.99 -9.41
N SER A 17 4.83 -1.07 -10.49
CA SER A 17 4.06 0.09 -10.99
C SER A 17 2.63 0.18 -10.44
N TYR A 18 2.09 -0.93 -9.91
CA TYR A 18 0.70 -1.02 -9.49
C TYR A 18 0.66 -1.16 -7.97
N VAL A 19 0.40 -0.04 -7.28
CA VAL A 19 0.41 0.02 -5.82
C VAL A 19 -0.78 0.80 -5.29
N ILE A 20 -1.26 0.39 -4.13
CA ILE A 20 -2.21 1.13 -3.30
C ILE A 20 -1.52 1.40 -1.95
N ALA A 21 -1.34 2.67 -1.62
CA ALA A 21 -0.91 3.08 -0.28
C ALA A 21 -2.13 3.13 0.65
N LEU A 22 -2.09 2.37 1.73
CA LEU A 22 -3.17 2.31 2.71
C LEU A 22 -3.07 3.48 3.68
N ARG A 23 -4.22 4.04 4.05
CA ARG A 23 -4.32 4.99 5.15
C ARG A 23 -3.94 4.35 6.49
N GLU A 24 -3.60 5.18 7.45
CA GLU A 24 -3.43 4.75 8.83
C GLU A 24 -4.71 4.07 9.35
N ARG A 25 -4.55 2.94 10.05
CA ARG A 25 -5.66 2.13 10.58
C ARG A 25 -6.67 1.68 9.51
N SER A 26 -6.17 1.32 8.32
CA SER A 26 -6.99 0.70 7.27
C SER A 26 -7.65 -0.58 7.77
N GLY A 27 -8.95 -0.75 7.50
CA GLY A 27 -9.68 -1.99 7.82
C GLY A 27 -9.26 -3.19 6.97
N LEU A 28 -8.38 -2.99 5.98
CA LEU A 28 -7.80 -4.07 5.17
C LEU A 28 -6.66 -4.80 5.89
N VAL A 29 -6.10 -4.21 6.94
CA VAL A 29 -5.00 -4.77 7.73
C VAL A 29 -5.60 -5.55 8.91
N ALA A 30 -4.98 -6.67 9.28
CA ALA A 30 -5.44 -7.43 10.43
C ALA A 30 -5.30 -6.60 11.72
N PRO A 31 -6.30 -6.62 12.62
CA PRO A 31 -6.28 -5.80 13.84
C PRO A 31 -5.15 -6.24 14.80
N ASP A 32 -4.83 -7.53 14.81
CA ASP A 32 -3.83 -8.13 15.70
C ASP A 32 -2.47 -8.36 15.03
N ASP A 33 -2.36 -8.12 13.72
CA ASP A 33 -1.13 -8.27 12.95
C ASP A 33 -0.99 -7.15 11.90
N PRO A 34 -0.21 -6.09 12.20
CA PRO A 34 -0.08 -4.96 11.28
C PRO A 34 0.69 -5.32 10.00
N ASP A 35 1.36 -6.47 9.96
CA ASP A 35 2.18 -6.94 8.84
C ASP A 35 1.42 -7.93 7.95
N ALA A 36 0.13 -8.19 8.25
CA ALA A 36 -0.76 -9.00 7.43
C ALA A 36 -2.05 -8.26 7.03
N LEU A 37 -2.58 -8.59 5.85
CA LEU A 37 -3.96 -8.25 5.51
C LEU A 37 -4.94 -9.10 6.34
N ALA A 38 -6.12 -8.54 6.61
CA ALA A 38 -7.21 -9.25 7.26
C ALA A 38 -7.53 -10.57 6.51
N ALA A 39 -7.95 -11.61 7.23
CA ALA A 39 -8.16 -12.95 6.65
C ALA A 39 -9.10 -12.92 5.44
N GLU A 40 -10.25 -12.27 5.55
CA GLU A 40 -11.20 -12.11 4.43
C GLU A 40 -10.57 -11.47 3.19
N VAL A 41 -9.71 -10.47 3.39
CA VAL A 41 -9.03 -9.76 2.30
C VAL A 41 -8.00 -10.68 1.64
N ARG A 42 -7.23 -11.45 2.42
CA ARG A 42 -6.25 -12.42 1.90
C ARG A 42 -6.93 -13.55 1.11
N ASP A 43 -7.99 -14.12 1.67
CA ASP A 43 -8.72 -15.23 1.04
C ASP A 43 -9.37 -14.78 -0.27
N TRP A 44 -9.98 -13.60 -0.27
CA TRP A 44 -10.53 -13.01 -1.49
C TRP A 44 -9.43 -12.70 -2.51
N ALA A 45 -8.33 -12.08 -2.10
CA ALA A 45 -7.23 -11.71 -2.99
C ALA A 45 -6.58 -12.94 -3.62
N GLY A 46 -6.38 -14.01 -2.86
CA GLY A 46 -5.82 -15.27 -3.36
C GLY A 46 -6.62 -15.88 -4.52
N THR A 47 -7.92 -15.56 -4.64
CA THR A 47 -8.77 -16.06 -5.74
C THR A 47 -9.00 -15.02 -6.85
N GLN A 48 -9.19 -13.75 -6.50
CA GLN A 48 -9.62 -12.72 -7.46
C GLN A 48 -8.49 -11.80 -7.94
N ALA A 49 -7.40 -11.69 -7.17
CA ALA A 49 -6.25 -10.84 -7.45
C ALA A 49 -4.96 -11.52 -6.97
N PRO A 50 -4.59 -12.68 -7.56
CA PRO A 50 -3.58 -13.59 -6.98
C PRO A 50 -2.17 -12.98 -6.91
N THR A 51 -1.90 -11.90 -7.64
CA THR A 51 -0.61 -11.18 -7.59
C THR A 51 -0.52 -10.17 -6.43
N THR A 52 -1.53 -10.12 -5.56
CA THR A 52 -1.58 -9.21 -4.41
C THR A 52 -0.45 -9.53 -3.42
N ARG A 53 0.37 -8.52 -3.11
CA ARG A 53 1.41 -8.58 -2.08
C ARG A 53 1.25 -7.43 -1.11
N TYR A 54 1.21 -7.72 0.18
CA TYR A 54 1.18 -6.70 1.23
C TYR A 54 2.55 -6.54 1.87
N SER A 55 2.96 -5.30 2.14
CA SER A 55 4.15 -4.99 2.92
C SER A 55 4.01 -3.63 3.60
N ARG A 56 4.83 -3.38 4.61
CA ARG A 56 4.95 -2.04 5.22
C ARG A 56 6.23 -1.38 4.75
N ARG A 57 6.13 -0.11 4.38
CA ARG A 57 7.23 0.65 3.80
C ARG A 57 7.40 1.99 4.51
N ALA A 58 8.60 2.23 5.01
CA ALA A 58 8.98 3.52 5.55
C ALA A 58 9.23 4.49 4.39
N VAL A 59 8.60 5.66 4.43
CA VAL A 59 8.77 6.72 3.43
C VAL A 59 9.19 7.98 4.15
N THR A 60 10.32 8.55 3.75
CA THR A 60 10.84 9.81 4.29
C THR A 60 10.59 10.93 3.30
N TYR A 61 9.94 12.01 3.72
CA TYR A 61 9.61 13.12 2.82
C TYR A 61 9.50 14.44 3.57
N VAL A 62 9.59 15.54 2.83
CA VAL A 62 9.33 16.89 3.33
C VAL A 62 7.84 17.20 3.13
N PRO A 63 7.02 17.35 4.20
CA PRO A 63 5.58 17.58 4.06
C PRO A 63 5.25 18.89 3.34
N PHE A 64 6.05 19.94 3.60
CA PHE A 64 5.92 21.28 3.03
C PHE A 64 7.30 21.91 2.81
N PRO A 65 7.52 22.69 1.74
CA PRO A 65 8.80 23.36 1.51
C PRO A 65 9.25 24.17 2.74
N GLY A 66 10.50 23.96 3.16
CA GLY A 66 11.08 24.63 4.34
C GLY A 66 10.82 23.95 5.69
N TRP A 67 10.05 22.85 5.72
CA TRP A 67 9.85 22.04 6.92
C TRP A 67 10.92 20.93 7.03
N PRO A 68 11.17 20.39 8.23
CA PRO A 68 12.00 19.19 8.38
C PRO A 68 11.38 17.98 7.68
N GLU A 69 12.23 17.01 7.34
CA GLU A 69 11.80 15.70 6.86
C GLU A 69 11.04 14.93 7.93
N GLU A 70 10.06 14.14 7.49
CA GLU A 70 9.27 13.23 8.30
C GLU A 70 9.35 11.82 7.70
N THR A 71 9.46 10.81 8.56
CA THR A 71 9.37 9.40 8.16
C THR A 71 8.04 8.81 8.61
N ARG A 72 7.29 8.23 7.66
CA ARG A 72 6.05 7.50 7.94
C ARG A 72 6.12 6.06 7.44
N THR A 73 5.62 5.13 8.24
CA THR A 73 5.45 3.74 7.81
C THR A 73 4.05 3.55 7.23
N LEU A 74 3.98 3.23 5.94
CA LEU A 74 2.74 3.02 5.20
C LEU A 74 2.50 1.52 5.00
N GLY A 75 1.25 1.08 5.12
CA GLY A 75 0.83 -0.20 4.55
C GLY A 75 0.71 -0.06 3.04
N VAL A 76 1.24 -1.02 2.28
CA VAL A 76 1.23 -0.97 0.81
C VAL A 76 0.75 -2.31 0.28
N VAL A 77 -0.23 -2.25 -0.63
CA VAL A 77 -0.66 -3.39 -1.43
C VAL A 77 -0.11 -3.21 -2.84
N ALA A 78 0.76 -4.12 -3.26
CA ALA A 78 1.38 -4.14 -4.59
C ALA A 78 0.78 -5.25 -5.44
N PHE A 79 0.77 -5.04 -6.75
CA PHE A 79 0.23 -5.96 -7.76
C PHE A 79 1.18 -6.04 -8.94
N ASP A 80 1.20 -7.19 -9.62
CA ASP A 80 2.02 -7.32 -10.83
C ASP A 80 1.25 -6.83 -12.07
N THR A 81 -0.08 -6.71 -12.00
CA THR A 81 -0.92 -6.28 -13.12
C THR A 81 -1.90 -5.17 -12.73
N ALA A 82 -2.22 -4.29 -13.70
CA ALA A 82 -3.25 -3.27 -13.56
C ALA A 82 -4.64 -3.88 -13.30
N THR A 83 -4.92 -5.05 -13.89
CA THR A 83 -6.20 -5.74 -13.76
C THR A 83 -6.44 -6.20 -12.33
N ASP A 84 -5.43 -6.78 -11.67
CA ASP A 84 -5.55 -7.23 -10.28
C ASP A 84 -5.68 -6.04 -9.33
N LEU A 85 -4.94 -4.95 -9.57
CA LEU A 85 -5.13 -3.70 -8.83
C LEU A 85 -6.56 -3.19 -9.00
N ALA A 86 -7.08 -3.14 -10.22
CA ALA A 86 -8.42 -2.63 -10.49
C ALA A 86 -9.50 -3.49 -9.80
N ARG A 87 -9.38 -4.82 -9.84
CA ARG A 87 -10.29 -5.73 -9.12
C ARG A 87 -10.23 -5.48 -7.62
N PHE A 88 -9.03 -5.39 -7.06
CA PHE A 88 -8.84 -5.17 -5.63
C PHE A 88 -9.44 -3.83 -5.18
N ALA A 89 -9.11 -2.75 -5.89
CA ALA A 89 -9.67 -1.43 -5.62
C ALA A 89 -11.20 -1.45 -5.69
N THR A 90 -11.78 -1.99 -6.76
CA THR A 90 -13.25 -2.09 -6.92
C THR A 90 -13.96 -2.75 -5.75
N ARG A 91 -13.32 -3.73 -5.09
CA ARG A 91 -13.93 -4.46 -3.96
C ARG A 91 -13.75 -3.75 -2.61
N TRP A 92 -12.65 -3.02 -2.42
CA TRP A 92 -12.12 -2.64 -1.11
C TRP A 92 -11.86 -1.14 -0.91
N THR A 93 -11.91 -0.33 -1.95
CA THR A 93 -11.75 1.14 -1.91
C THR A 93 -13.00 1.84 -2.37
#